data_AF-A0A8J2NZE0-F1
#
_entry.id   AF-A0A8J2NZE0-F1
#
_cell.length_a   1.000
_cell.length_b   1.000
_cell.length_c   1.000
_cell.angle_alpha   90.00
_cell.angle_beta   90.00
_cell.angle_gamma   90.00
#
_symmetry.space_group_name_H-M   'P 1'
#
loop_
_entity.id
_entity.type
_entity.pdbx_description
1 polymer ?
#
loop_
_entity_poly.entity_id
_entity_poly.type
_entity_poly.pdbx_seq_one_letter_code
_entity_poly.pdbx_strand_id
1 'polypeptide(L)' 'MAAPTFHELQILKEFRNRIKDLNLKEDINSDVELLRWIRVCDHNLDQAEIMLRKHMNWREE' A
#
# COMPACT_ATOMS: atom_id res chain seq x y z
N MET A 1 -2.52 4.20 -14.77
CA MET A 1 -1.22 4.22 -14.05
C MET A 1 -0.14 3.69 -14.98
N ALA A 2 1.09 4.19 -14.86
CA ALA A 2 2.24 3.57 -15.53
C ALA A 2 2.45 2.15 -14.99
N ALA A 3 2.87 1.23 -15.87
CA ALA A 3 3.21 -0.14 -15.48
C ALA A 3 4.26 -0.13 -14.36
N PRO A 4 4.16 -1.02 -13.36
CA PRO A 4 5.14 -1.08 -12.28
C PRO A 4 6.49 -1.55 -12.80
N THR A 5 7.56 -0.93 -12.32
CA THR A 5 8.91 -1.42 -12.56
C THR A 5 9.20 -2.67 -11.72
N PHE A 6 10.26 -3.42 -12.05
CA PHE A 6 10.68 -4.57 -11.25
C PHE A 6 10.94 -4.21 -9.78
N HIS A 7 11.52 -3.03 -9.54
CA HIS A 7 11.78 -2.52 -8.19
C HIS A 7 10.48 -2.27 -7.42
N GLU A 8 9.48 -1.66 -8.08
CA GLU A 8 8.17 -1.43 -7.49
C GLU A 8 7.44 -2.72 -7.14
N LEU A 9 7.60 -3.77 -7.94
CA LEU A 9 7.05 -5.10 -7.63
C LEU A 9 7.69 -5.72 -6.38
N GLN A 10 8.99 -5.52 -6.17
CA GLN A 10 9.66 -5.97 -4.95
C GLN A 10 9.15 -5.20 -3.72
N ILE A 11 9.06 -3.88 -3.82
CA ILE A 11 8.55 -3.00 -2.76
C ILE A 11 7.10 -3.37 -2.44
N LEU A 12 6.25 -3.58 -3.45
CA LEU A 12 4.87 -3.98 -3.28
C LEU A 12 4.73 -5.30 -2.51
N LYS A 13 5.59 -6.29 -2.81
CA LYS A 13 5.60 -7.56 -2.09
C LYS A 13 5.97 -7.37 -0.61
N GLU A 14 6.95 -6.52 -0.32
CA GLU A 14 7.30 -6.18 1.06
C GLU A 14 6.17 -5.43 1.76
N PHE A 15 5.57 -4.45 1.08
CA PHE A 15 4.47 -3.66 1.60
C PHE A 15 3.28 -4.55 1.99
N ARG A 16 2.89 -5.47 1.11
CA ARG A 16 1.83 -6.47 1.37
C ARG A 16 2.11 -7.29 2.62
N ASN A 17 3.36 -7.67 2.87
CA ASN A 17 3.72 -8.42 4.08
C ASN A 17 3.60 -7.57 5.36
N ARG A 18 3.88 -6.26 5.29
CA ARG A 18 3.78 -5.35 6.44
C ARG A 18 2.34 -5.07 6.84
N ILE A 19 1.45 -4.99 5.86
CA ILE A 19 0.03 -4.65 6.03
C ILE A 19 -0.87 -5.89 6.09
N LYS A 20 -0.31 -7.10 6.13
CA LYS A 20 -1.08 -8.36 6.12
C LYS A 20 -2.00 -8.51 7.33
N ASP A 21 -1.70 -7.80 8.42
CA ASP A 21 -2.52 -7.75 9.62
C ASP A 21 -3.76 -6.86 9.44
N LEU A 22 -3.74 -5.95 8.47
CA LEU A 22 -4.89 -5.13 8.12
C LEU A 22 -5.90 -5.96 7.33
N ASN A 23 -7.16 -5.93 7.77
CA ASN A 23 -8.26 -6.55 7.04
C ASN A 23 -8.69 -5.66 5.85
N LEU A 24 -7.82 -5.53 4.86
CA LEU A 24 -8.06 -4.68 3.68
C LEU A 24 -9.23 -5.24 2.88
N LYS A 25 -10.21 -4.39 2.53
CA LYS A 25 -11.24 -4.73 1.54
C LYS A 25 -10.57 -5.04 0.18
N GLU A 26 -11.16 -5.93 -0.61
CA GLU A 26 -10.61 -6.37 -1.92
C GLU A 26 -10.24 -5.19 -2.84
N ASP A 27 -11.01 -4.11 -2.79
CA ASP A 27 -10.78 -2.89 -3.58
C ASP A 27 -9.44 -2.20 -3.25
N ILE A 28 -9.03 -2.20 -1.98
CA ILE A 28 -7.77 -1.59 -1.53
C ILE A 28 -6.59 -2.57 -1.68
N ASN A 29 -6.85 -3.87 -1.58
CA ASN A 29 -5.80 -4.89 -1.67
C ASN A 29 -5.30 -5.14 -3.10
N SER A 30 -5.87 -4.45 -4.10
CA SER A 30 -5.40 -4.49 -5.48
C SER A 30 -3.97 -3.96 -5.60
N ASP A 31 -3.14 -4.63 -6.42
CA ASP A 31 -1.75 -4.22 -6.68
C ASP A 31 -1.67 -2.75 -7.14
N VAL A 32 -2.65 -2.33 -7.94
CA VAL A 32 -2.74 -0.97 -8.51
C VAL A 32 -2.90 0.08 -7.40
N GLU A 33 -3.78 -0.17 -6.44
CA GLU A 33 -4.04 0.76 -5.34
C GLU A 33 -2.89 0.76 -4.32
N LEU A 34 -2.35 -0.41 -3.97
CA LEU A 34 -1.19 -0.50 -3.09
C LEU A 34 0.04 0.21 -3.69
N LEU A 35 0.29 0.04 -5.00
CA LEU A 35 1.34 0.78 -5.71
C LEU A 35 1.11 2.29 -5.72
N ARG A 36 -0.16 2.73 -5.72
CA ARG A 36 -0.50 4.15 -5.62
C ARG A 36 -0.02 4.74 -4.29
N TRP A 37 -0.31 4.05 -3.19
CA TRP A 37 0.12 4.46 -1.85
C TRP A 37 1.65 4.52 -1.77
N ILE A 38 2.33 3.50 -2.29
CA ILE A 38 3.78 3.44 -2.34
C ILE A 38 4.36 4.62 -3.15
N ARG A 39 3.80 4.92 -4.33
CA ARG A 39 4.26 6.02 -5.20
C ARG A 39 4.05 7.41 -4.59
N VAL A 40 2.92 7.63 -3.91
CA VAL A 40 2.64 8.91 -3.24
C VAL A 40 3.62 9.16 -2.08
N CYS A 41 4.12 8.09 -1.46
CA CYS A 41 5.13 8.15 -0.41
C CYS A 41 6.57 8.04 -0.93
N ASP A 42 6.83 8.29 -2.22
CA ASP A 42 8.18 8.21 -2.82
C ASP A 42 8.88 6.86 -2.52
N HIS A 43 8.11 5.77 -2.59
CA HIS A 43 8.56 4.40 -2.29
C HIS A 43 9.01 4.17 -0.83
N ASN A 44 8.72 5.10 0.08
CA ASN A 44 8.94 4.94 1.51
C ASN A 44 7.85 4.06 2.14
N LEU A 45 8.20 2.80 2.41
CA LEU A 45 7.30 1.81 2.99
C LEU A 45 6.77 2.18 4.38
N ASP A 46 7.57 2.88 5.18
CA ASP A 46 7.17 3.28 6.54
C ASP A 46 6.06 4.34 6.48
N GLN A 47 6.26 5.35 5.63
CA GLN A 47 5.25 6.39 5.39
C GLN A 47 3.99 5.82 4.74
N ALA A 48 4.14 4.94 3.74
CA ALA A 48 3.01 4.29 3.08
C ALA A 48 2.18 3.47 4.07
N GLU A 49 2.82 2.75 4.99
CA GLU A 49 2.15 1.96 6.02
C GLU A 49 1.39 2.86 7.00
N ILE A 50 2.03 3.90 7.52
CA ILE A 50 1.40 4.87 8.43
C ILE A 50 0.18 5.51 7.77
N MET A 51 0.29 5.93 6.50
CA MET A 51 -0.82 6.54 5.78
C MET A 51 -1.96 5.56 5.54
N LEU A 52 -1.66 4.32 5.15
CA LEU A 52 -2.70 3.30 4.93
C LEU A 52 -3.41 2.95 6.24
N ARG A 53 -2.67 2.78 7.34
CA ARG A 53 -3.26 2.52 8.67
C ARG A 53 -4.15 3.66 9.14
N LYS A 54 -3.73 4.92 8.95
CA LYS A 54 -4.56 6.10 9.24
C LYS A 54 -5.83 6.13 8.41
N HIS A 55 -5.73 5.82 7.12
CA HIS A 55 -6.88 5.75 6.21
C HIS A 55 -7.86 4.65 6.62
N MET A 56 -7.36 3.52 7.12
CA MET A 56 -8.22 2.44 7.62
C MET A 56 -8.91 2.80 8.94
N ASN A 57 -8.19 3.37 9.91
CA ASN A 57 -8.81 3.85 11.15
C ASN A 57 -9.91 4.88 10.87
N TRP A 58 -9.71 5.79 9.91
CA TRP A 58 -10.71 6.79 9.54
C TRP A 58 -11.98 6.19 8.89
N ARG A 59 -11.87 5.02 8.25
CA ARG A 59 -13.03 4.32 7.65
C ARG A 59 -13.84 3.49 8.66
N GLU A 60 -13.29 3.25 9.86
CA GLU A 60 -13.99 2.54 10.94
C GLU A 60 -14.79 3.49 11.86
N GLU A 61 -14.60 4.82 11.73
CA GLU A 61 -15.43 5.86 12.38
C GLU A 61 -16.63 6.27 11.52
#